data_AF-A0A7C1WRG7-F1
#
_entry.id   AF-A0A7C1WRG7-F1
#
_cell.length_a   1.000
_cell.length_b   1.000
_cell.length_c   1.000
_cell.angle_alpha   90.00
_cell.angle_beta   90.00
_cell.angle_gamma   90.00
#
_symmetry.space_group_name_H-M   'P 1'
#
loop_
_entity.id
_entity.type
_entity.pdbx_description
1 polymer ?
#
loop_
_entity_poly.entity_id
_entity_poly.type
_entity_poly.pdbx_seq_one_letter_code
_entity_poly.pdbx_strand_id
1 'polypeptide(L)'
;MPKISIIGQREFEVEPGTNLLKFLQGAHYDQSLPATCGGRGSCATCAVRVLKGGGPPNAAEKDLLKGRLAKKWRLSCQMTATEDLELEVPGYESAESLEIEPELLRDILDYAAEQLPLRRVPAPQRITVRRLKEMRHRVEAIVDGGGDPQDFQILRALLSYARAHDRIKEIPSKQPFTDKTVGLMLQAFAKRVPEEQPEEEILTYPYFLYVIVTIFFFLTASLSIYALLVNAPLEQPATPSFTPNPEKAPWYFLGIQELLADSPNLGGFLTSVAIGGIILPGFFVLFLVLIPYIEPYLEFWRRDRARPPGRRLRGRPVTVALFTASILLFLFLIIIGTYFRGPQWQFVLPWQ
;
A
#
# COMPACT_ATOMS: atom_id res chain seq x y z
N MET A 1 -27.17 20.72 -25.42
CA MET A 1 -25.97 20.28 -24.69
C MET A 1 -25.72 18.84 -25.12
N PRO A 2 -24.49 18.49 -25.56
CA PRO A 2 -24.19 17.12 -25.98
C PRO A 2 -24.31 16.14 -24.81
N LYS A 3 -24.76 14.93 -25.13
CA LYS A 3 -24.90 13.82 -24.18
C LYS A 3 -23.78 12.82 -24.37
N ILE A 4 -23.12 12.44 -23.28
CA ILE A 4 -22.17 11.33 -23.27
C ILE A 4 -22.84 10.14 -22.59
N SER A 5 -23.07 9.08 -23.36
CA SER A 5 -23.57 7.79 -22.87
C SER A 5 -22.41 6.81 -22.79
N ILE A 6 -22.15 6.28 -21.60
CA ILE A 6 -21.15 5.23 -21.37
C ILE A 6 -21.91 3.91 -21.24
N ILE A 7 -21.58 2.91 -22.06
CA ILE A 7 -22.25 1.61 -22.01
C ILE A 7 -22.16 0.99 -20.61
N GLY A 8 -23.29 0.48 -20.11
CA GLY A 8 -23.41 -0.13 -18.79
C GLY A 8 -23.40 0.87 -17.64
N GLN A 9 -23.51 2.17 -17.92
CA GLN A 9 -23.48 3.26 -16.95
C GLN A 9 -24.59 4.28 -17.23
N ARG A 10 -24.52 5.44 -16.55
CA ARG A 10 -25.46 6.56 -16.70
C ARG A 10 -25.10 7.48 -17.87
N GLU A 11 -26.10 8.20 -18.37
CA GLU A 11 -25.91 9.31 -19.31
C GLU A 11 -25.49 10.59 -18.59
N PHE A 12 -24.64 11.38 -19.23
CA PHE A 12 -24.16 12.65 -18.72
C PHE A 12 -24.41 13.77 -19.73
N GLU A 13 -24.99 14.87 -19.25
CA GLU A 13 -25.06 16.11 -20.02
C GLU A 13 -23.80 16.91 -19.77
N VAL A 14 -23.09 17.28 -20.85
CA VAL A 14 -21.81 18.01 -20.74
C VAL A 14 -21.86 19.29 -21.57
N GLU A 15 -21.01 20.24 -21.19
CA GLU A 15 -20.84 21.47 -21.97
C GLU A 15 -20.16 21.16 -23.32
N PRO A 16 -20.62 21.76 -24.43
CA PRO A 16 -19.98 21.60 -25.73
C PRO A 16 -18.49 21.96 -25.67
N GLY A 17 -17.64 21.12 -26.26
CA GLY A 17 -16.19 21.33 -26.29
C GLY A 17 -15.41 20.75 -25.11
N THR A 18 -16.09 20.11 -24.15
CA THR A 18 -15.45 19.39 -23.05
C THR A 18 -14.50 18.30 -23.60
N ASN A 19 -13.25 18.26 -23.12
CA ASN A 19 -12.29 17.23 -23.50
C ASN A 19 -12.70 15.88 -22.91
N LEU A 20 -12.77 14.84 -23.74
CA LEU A 20 -13.34 13.57 -23.34
C LEU A 20 -12.51 12.85 -22.27
N LEU A 21 -11.18 12.87 -22.35
CA LEU A 21 -10.32 12.30 -21.30
C LEU A 21 -10.55 13.00 -19.96
N LYS A 22 -10.53 14.34 -19.94
CA LYS A 22 -10.73 15.10 -18.69
C LYS A 22 -12.09 14.82 -18.06
N PHE A 23 -13.13 14.71 -18.90
CA PHE A 23 -14.45 14.31 -18.44
C PHE A 23 -14.44 12.91 -17.82
N LEU A 24 -13.89 11.91 -18.52
CA LEU A 24 -13.82 10.54 -18.02
C LEU A 24 -13.02 10.44 -16.71
N GLN A 25 -11.93 11.22 -16.59
CA GLN A 25 -11.15 11.31 -15.35
C GLN A 25 -11.91 11.98 -14.21
N GLY A 26 -12.59 13.09 -14.48
CA GLY A 26 -13.43 13.77 -13.48
C GLY A 26 -14.64 12.93 -13.06
N ALA A 27 -15.13 12.05 -13.93
CA ALA A 27 -16.19 11.11 -13.65
C ALA A 27 -15.71 9.78 -13.02
N HIS A 28 -14.42 9.66 -12.69
CA HIS A 28 -13.78 8.50 -12.05
C HIS A 28 -13.77 7.21 -12.91
N TYR A 29 -13.69 7.35 -14.24
CA TYR A 29 -13.47 6.27 -15.21
C TYR A 29 -12.00 6.20 -15.71
N ASP A 30 -11.07 6.76 -14.94
CA ASP A 30 -9.65 6.91 -15.28
C ASP A 30 -8.80 5.65 -15.07
N GLN A 31 -9.32 4.66 -14.36
CA GLN A 31 -8.57 3.46 -13.97
C GLN A 31 -8.01 2.69 -15.18
N SER A 32 -8.69 2.75 -16.31
CA SER A 32 -8.27 2.13 -17.57
C SER A 32 -7.72 3.12 -18.61
N LEU A 33 -7.55 4.39 -18.24
CA LEU A 33 -7.15 5.49 -19.14
C LEU A 33 -6.02 6.36 -18.55
N PRO A 34 -4.83 5.79 -18.27
CA PRO A 34 -3.76 6.48 -17.53
C PRO A 34 -3.10 7.65 -18.30
N ALA A 35 -3.39 7.82 -19.60
CA ALA A 35 -2.95 8.96 -20.41
C ALA A 35 -1.46 9.36 -20.24
N THR A 36 -0.56 8.37 -20.21
CA THR A 36 0.88 8.45 -19.89
C THR A 36 1.67 9.58 -20.57
N CYS A 37 1.25 10.01 -21.76
CA CYS A 37 1.87 11.13 -22.48
C CYS A 37 1.39 12.53 -22.04
N GLY A 38 0.51 12.63 -21.05
CA GLY A 38 -0.14 13.88 -20.63
C GLY A 38 -1.19 14.39 -21.63
N GLY A 39 -1.84 13.47 -22.36
CA GLY A 39 -2.90 13.83 -23.33
C GLY A 39 -2.41 14.32 -24.70
N ARG A 40 -1.10 14.30 -24.96
CA ARG A 40 -0.48 14.67 -26.26
C ARG A 40 -0.79 13.73 -27.43
N GLY A 41 -1.45 12.60 -27.17
CA GLY A 41 -1.82 11.64 -28.20
C GLY A 41 -0.63 10.86 -28.78
N SER A 42 0.42 10.61 -28.00
CA SER A 42 1.63 9.89 -28.46
C SER A 42 1.82 8.48 -27.87
N CYS A 43 1.01 8.06 -26.89
CA CYS A 43 1.17 6.79 -26.17
C CYS A 43 0.02 5.78 -26.34
N ALA A 44 -1.10 6.20 -26.93
CA ALA A 44 -2.31 5.38 -27.12
C ALA A 44 -2.99 4.77 -25.88
N THR A 45 -2.56 5.12 -24.66
CA THR A 45 -3.16 4.58 -23.42
C THR A 45 -4.49 5.22 -23.05
N CYS A 46 -4.85 6.36 -23.64
CA CYS A 46 -6.15 7.03 -23.48
C CYS A 46 -7.24 6.43 -24.41
N ALA A 47 -7.02 5.25 -25.00
CA ALA A 47 -7.89 4.70 -26.04
C ALA A 47 -9.23 4.19 -25.48
N VAL A 48 -10.32 4.65 -26.08
CA VAL A 48 -11.70 4.23 -25.80
C VAL A 48 -12.36 3.74 -27.08
N ARG A 49 -13.40 2.91 -26.99
CA ARG A 49 -14.17 2.49 -28.16
C ARG A 49 -15.38 3.42 -28.32
N VAL A 50 -15.49 4.04 -29.49
CA VAL A 50 -16.56 5.01 -29.80
C VAL A 50 -17.55 4.33 -30.72
N LEU A 51 -18.76 4.09 -30.22
CA LEU A 51 -19.78 3.35 -30.95
C LEU A 51 -20.57 4.25 -31.88
N LYS A 52 -20.83 5.48 -31.41
CA LYS A 52 -21.55 6.55 -32.12
C LYS A 52 -20.93 7.92 -31.83
N GLY A 53 -20.89 8.76 -32.85
CA GLY A 53 -20.28 10.09 -32.82
C GLY A 53 -18.75 10.07 -32.87
N GLY A 54 -18.13 11.20 -32.55
CA GLY A 54 -16.68 11.33 -32.35
C GLY A 54 -15.88 11.75 -33.59
N GLY A 55 -16.56 12.19 -34.66
CA GLY A 55 -15.93 12.71 -35.88
C GLY A 55 -14.93 11.75 -36.57
N PRO A 56 -14.20 12.22 -37.59
CA PRO A 56 -13.17 11.41 -38.27
C PRO A 56 -11.87 11.29 -37.44
N PRO A 57 -11.10 10.20 -37.58
CA PRO A 57 -9.85 10.01 -36.87
C PRO A 57 -8.75 10.97 -37.33
N ASN A 58 -8.01 11.53 -36.38
CA ASN A 58 -6.93 12.48 -36.62
C ASN A 58 -5.61 11.75 -37.03
N ALA A 59 -4.58 12.52 -37.39
CA ALA A 59 -3.30 11.96 -37.86
C ALA A 59 -2.60 11.08 -36.79
N ALA A 60 -2.63 11.50 -35.53
CA ALA A 60 -2.04 10.76 -34.42
C ALA A 60 -2.76 9.42 -34.17
N GLU A 61 -4.10 9.41 -34.26
CA GLU A 61 -4.91 8.20 -34.16
C GLU A 61 -4.60 7.20 -35.29
N LYS A 62 -4.42 7.69 -36.52
CA LYS A 62 -4.06 6.87 -37.68
C LYS A 62 -2.71 6.17 -37.50
N ASP A 63 -1.73 6.89 -36.98
CA ASP A 63 -0.38 6.34 -36.78
C ASP A 63 -0.32 5.33 -35.61
N LEU A 64 -0.97 5.65 -34.49
CA LEU A 64 -0.87 4.86 -33.26
C LEU A 64 -1.83 3.68 -33.18
N LEU A 65 -3.11 3.87 -33.53
CA LEU A 65 -4.14 2.85 -33.32
C LEU A 65 -4.16 1.81 -34.44
N LYS A 66 -3.68 2.14 -35.65
CA LYS A 66 -3.54 1.22 -36.81
C LYS A 66 -4.78 0.33 -36.95
N GLY A 67 -4.64 -0.99 -36.84
CA GLY A 67 -5.75 -1.96 -36.95
C GLY A 67 -6.86 -1.82 -35.90
N ARG A 68 -6.62 -1.14 -34.78
CA ARG A 68 -7.65 -0.84 -33.78
C ARG A 68 -8.64 0.23 -34.26
N LEU A 69 -8.26 1.10 -35.20
CA LEU A 69 -9.20 2.05 -35.81
C LEU A 69 -10.36 1.35 -36.52
N ALA A 70 -10.07 0.23 -37.21
CA ALA A 70 -11.10 -0.57 -37.87
C ALA A 70 -12.12 -1.15 -36.86
N LYS A 71 -11.72 -1.30 -35.60
CA LYS A 71 -12.57 -1.74 -34.48
C LYS A 71 -13.17 -0.56 -33.69
N LYS A 72 -13.22 0.64 -34.28
CA LYS A 72 -13.76 1.88 -33.69
C LYS A 72 -13.07 2.39 -32.42
N TRP A 73 -11.80 2.05 -32.21
CA TRP A 73 -11.02 2.64 -31.12
C TRP A 73 -10.60 4.06 -31.47
N ARG A 74 -10.64 4.98 -30.51
CA ARG A 74 -10.29 6.40 -30.63
C ARG A 74 -9.54 6.87 -29.39
N LEU A 75 -8.78 7.95 -29.51
CA LEU A 75 -8.00 8.52 -28.41
C LEU A 75 -8.84 9.55 -27.66
N SER A 76 -9.36 9.21 -26.48
CA SER A 76 -10.22 10.12 -25.69
C SER A 76 -9.54 11.46 -25.39
N CYS A 77 -8.22 11.47 -25.27
CA CYS A 77 -7.45 12.68 -25.01
C CYS A 77 -7.43 13.68 -26.17
N GLN A 78 -7.71 13.22 -27.39
CA GLN A 78 -7.71 14.02 -28.61
C GLN A 78 -9.13 14.36 -29.08
N MET A 79 -10.15 14.00 -28.30
CA MET A 79 -11.56 14.19 -28.63
C MET A 79 -12.20 15.24 -27.73
N THR A 80 -13.17 15.96 -28.30
CA THR A 80 -14.03 16.90 -27.59
C THR A 80 -15.49 16.56 -27.84
N ALA A 81 -16.33 16.72 -26.82
CA ALA A 81 -17.76 16.46 -26.90
C ALA A 81 -18.46 17.63 -27.62
N THR A 82 -18.56 17.56 -28.94
CA THR A 82 -19.31 18.52 -29.78
C THR A 82 -20.70 18.01 -30.17
N GLU A 83 -20.88 16.69 -30.17
CA GLU A 83 -22.11 15.97 -30.50
C GLU A 83 -22.35 14.88 -29.45
N ASP A 84 -23.48 14.19 -29.53
CA ASP A 84 -23.78 13.08 -28.63
C ASP A 84 -22.82 11.91 -28.89
N LEU A 85 -22.22 11.38 -27.82
CA LEU A 85 -21.21 10.33 -27.88
C LEU A 85 -21.72 9.08 -27.15
N GLU A 86 -21.65 7.93 -27.82
CA GLU A 86 -21.82 6.62 -27.17
C GLU A 86 -20.47 5.93 -27.09
N LEU A 87 -20.03 5.63 -25.87
CA LEU A 87 -18.68 5.23 -25.55
C LEU A 87 -18.65 3.93 -24.77
N GLU A 88 -17.57 3.20 -24.98
CA GLU A 88 -17.22 2.04 -24.20
C GLU A 88 -15.79 2.22 -23.68
N VAL A 89 -15.71 2.25 -22.36
CA VAL A 89 -14.48 2.49 -21.62
C VAL A 89 -13.91 1.13 -21.23
N PRO A 90 -12.65 0.82 -21.56
CA PRO A 90 -12.04 -0.46 -21.22
C PRO A 90 -12.16 -0.77 -19.72
N GLY A 91 -12.43 -2.01 -19.32
CA GLY A 91 -12.65 -2.36 -17.90
C GLY A 91 -14.00 -1.94 -17.32
N TYR A 92 -14.73 -1.05 -17.99
CA TYR A 92 -16.14 -0.73 -17.73
C TYR A 92 -17.04 -1.18 -18.88
N GLU A 93 -16.47 -1.86 -19.89
CA GLU A 93 -17.21 -2.58 -20.91
C GLU A 93 -18.23 -3.43 -20.16
N SER A 94 -19.50 -3.40 -20.60
CA SER A 94 -20.46 -4.39 -20.15
C SER A 94 -19.81 -5.75 -20.39
N ALA A 95 -19.28 -6.36 -19.33
CA ALA A 95 -19.05 -7.78 -19.30
C ALA A 95 -20.36 -8.34 -19.82
N GLU A 96 -20.31 -8.94 -21.02
CA GLU A 96 -21.24 -9.93 -21.53
C GLU A 96 -22.29 -10.21 -20.47
N SER A 97 -23.43 -9.51 -20.59
CA SER A 97 -24.40 -9.30 -19.51
C SER A 97 -24.47 -10.57 -18.70
N LEU A 98 -23.89 -10.55 -17.50
CA LEU A 98 -24.01 -11.71 -16.65
C LEU A 98 -25.50 -11.86 -16.43
N GLU A 99 -26.04 -12.98 -16.87
CA GLU A 99 -27.36 -13.47 -16.50
C GLU A 99 -27.35 -13.86 -15.00
N ILE A 100 -26.77 -13.00 -14.14
CA ILE A 100 -26.97 -13.04 -12.71
C ILE A 100 -28.35 -12.49 -12.49
N GLU A 101 -29.26 -13.35 -12.07
CA GLU A 101 -30.54 -12.87 -11.62
C GLU A 101 -30.39 -11.95 -10.40
N PRO A 102 -30.99 -10.75 -10.42
CA PRO A 102 -30.96 -9.81 -9.31
C PRO A 102 -31.37 -10.42 -7.97
N GLU A 103 -32.34 -11.32 -7.97
CA GLU A 103 -32.82 -11.99 -6.75
C GLU A 103 -31.71 -12.80 -6.06
N LEU A 104 -30.83 -13.44 -6.83
CA LEU A 104 -29.73 -14.22 -6.27
C LEU A 104 -28.76 -13.34 -5.48
N LEU A 105 -28.57 -12.10 -5.92
CA LEU A 105 -27.73 -11.13 -5.23
C LEU A 105 -28.43 -10.57 -3.97
N ARG A 106 -29.75 -10.40 -4.01
CA ARG A 106 -30.53 -10.01 -2.82
C ARG A 106 -30.49 -11.10 -1.75
N ASP A 107 -30.69 -12.36 -2.16
CA ASP A 107 -30.71 -13.51 -1.25
C ASP A 107 -29.38 -13.63 -0.48
N ILE A 108 -28.24 -13.47 -1.16
CA ILE A 108 -26.94 -13.53 -0.47
C ILE A 108 -26.70 -12.31 0.44
N LEU A 109 -27.15 -11.12 0.05
CA LEU A 109 -27.00 -9.91 0.88
C LEU A 109 -27.86 -10.00 2.15
N ASP A 110 -29.09 -10.51 2.03
CA ASP A 110 -30.01 -10.73 3.15
C ASP A 110 -29.47 -11.84 4.07
N TYR A 111 -29.07 -12.98 3.51
CA TYR A 111 -28.43 -14.05 4.26
C TYR A 111 -27.14 -13.58 4.96
N ALA A 112 -26.32 -12.77 4.29
CA ALA A 112 -25.11 -12.21 4.89
C ALA A 112 -25.40 -11.27 6.06
N ALA A 113 -26.43 -10.44 5.94
CA ALA A 113 -26.83 -9.51 6.99
C ALA A 113 -27.33 -10.21 8.25
N GLU A 114 -27.96 -11.37 8.11
CA GLU A 114 -28.60 -12.10 9.21
C GLU A 114 -27.74 -13.24 9.78
N GLN A 115 -27.11 -14.03 8.91
CA GLN A 115 -26.56 -15.34 9.26
C GLN A 115 -25.03 -15.42 9.19
N LEU A 116 -24.38 -14.52 8.42
CA LEU A 116 -22.91 -14.55 8.30
C LEU A 116 -22.24 -13.79 9.45
N PRO A 117 -21.16 -14.34 10.05
CA PRO A 117 -20.35 -13.61 11.01
C PRO A 117 -19.49 -12.57 10.27
N LEU A 118 -20.06 -11.41 9.93
CA LEU A 118 -19.43 -10.36 9.10
C LEU A 118 -18.03 -9.94 9.60
N ARG A 119 -17.76 -10.06 10.90
CA ARG A 119 -16.44 -9.78 11.48
C ARG A 119 -15.34 -10.79 11.10
N ARG A 120 -15.72 -12.00 10.65
CA ARG A 120 -14.81 -13.08 10.24
C ARG A 120 -14.60 -13.13 8.72
N VAL A 121 -15.40 -12.39 7.95
CA VAL A 121 -15.28 -12.35 6.50
C VAL A 121 -14.02 -11.56 6.12
N PRO A 122 -13.08 -12.15 5.34
CA PRO A 122 -11.84 -11.49 4.95
C PRO A 122 -12.10 -10.47 3.84
N ALA A 123 -12.46 -9.26 4.22
CA ALA A 123 -12.65 -8.13 3.31
C ALA A 123 -11.64 -7.01 3.58
N PRO A 124 -11.25 -6.22 2.56
CA PRO A 124 -10.31 -5.10 2.71
C PRO A 124 -10.86 -3.99 3.61
N GLN A 125 -12.19 -3.88 3.70
CA GLN A 125 -12.88 -2.95 4.59
C GLN A 125 -13.85 -3.68 5.51
N ARG A 126 -14.17 -3.06 6.64
CA ARG A 126 -15.13 -3.59 7.60
C ARG A 126 -16.54 -3.61 6.99
N ILE A 127 -17.12 -4.81 6.85
CA ILE A 127 -18.50 -4.98 6.39
C ILE A 127 -19.46 -4.64 7.54
N THR A 128 -20.46 -3.80 7.25
CA THR A 128 -21.53 -3.45 8.20
C THR A 128 -22.89 -3.87 7.64
N VAL A 129 -23.83 -4.22 8.53
CA VAL A 129 -25.20 -4.58 8.14
C VAL A 129 -25.88 -3.44 7.38
N ARG A 130 -25.65 -2.19 7.80
CA ARG A 130 -26.17 -1.01 7.10
C ARG A 130 -25.71 -0.97 5.64
N ARG A 131 -24.42 -1.23 5.38
CA ARG A 131 -23.86 -1.24 4.02
C ARG A 131 -24.47 -2.35 3.17
N LEU A 132 -24.69 -3.54 3.74
CA LEU A 132 -25.37 -4.64 3.02
C LEU A 132 -26.80 -4.27 2.63
N LYS A 133 -27.54 -3.61 3.52
CA LYS A 133 -28.89 -3.09 3.22
C LYS A 133 -28.85 -2.01 2.12
N GLU A 134 -27.88 -1.10 2.15
CA GLU A 134 -27.70 -0.08 1.10
C GLU A 134 -27.31 -0.71 -0.26
N MET A 135 -26.53 -1.79 -0.27
CA MET A 135 -26.22 -2.57 -1.47
C MET A 135 -27.47 -3.29 -2.00
N ARG A 136 -28.30 -3.86 -1.12
CA ARG A 136 -29.54 -4.55 -1.47
C ARG A 136 -30.51 -3.69 -2.27
N HIS A 137 -30.61 -2.39 -1.95
CA HIS A 137 -31.46 -1.44 -2.68
C HIS A 137 -30.89 -1.02 -4.04
N ARG A 138 -29.64 -1.36 -4.35
CA ARG A 138 -28.93 -0.97 -5.58
C ARG A 138 -28.54 -2.20 -6.42
N VAL A 139 -29.18 -3.35 -6.19
CA VAL A 139 -28.81 -4.61 -6.83
C VAL A 139 -28.95 -4.55 -8.34
N GLU A 140 -30.01 -3.92 -8.85
CA GLU A 140 -30.25 -3.72 -10.28
C GLU A 140 -29.08 -2.95 -10.90
N ALA A 141 -28.70 -1.83 -10.28
CA ALA A 141 -27.54 -1.06 -10.70
C ALA A 141 -26.24 -1.88 -10.65
N ILE A 142 -26.06 -2.76 -9.66
CA ILE A 142 -24.88 -3.63 -9.53
C ILE A 142 -24.84 -4.69 -10.65
N VAL A 143 -25.98 -5.29 -10.99
CA VAL A 143 -26.08 -6.31 -12.04
C VAL A 143 -25.80 -5.69 -13.41
N ASP A 144 -26.42 -4.54 -13.69
CA ASP A 144 -26.31 -3.78 -14.94
C ASP A 144 -24.91 -3.19 -15.21
N GLY A 145 -23.96 -3.37 -14.28
CA GLY A 145 -22.58 -2.93 -14.43
C GLY A 145 -22.27 -1.60 -13.72
N GLY A 146 -23.26 -0.96 -13.13
CA GLY A 146 -23.06 0.10 -12.14
C GLY A 146 -22.58 -0.46 -10.79
N GLY A 147 -22.25 0.44 -9.85
CA GLY A 147 -21.81 0.08 -8.50
C GLY A 147 -20.39 0.55 -8.18
N ASP A 148 -20.12 0.73 -6.88
CA ASP A 148 -18.79 1.10 -6.40
C ASP A 148 -17.84 -0.13 -6.52
N PRO A 149 -16.62 0.00 -7.04
CA PRO A 149 -15.55 -1.00 -6.91
C PRO A 149 -15.49 -1.75 -5.56
N GLN A 150 -15.74 -1.04 -4.46
CA GLN A 150 -15.74 -1.63 -3.12
C GLN A 150 -16.91 -2.60 -2.88
N ASP A 151 -18.06 -2.38 -3.53
CA ASP A 151 -19.23 -3.24 -3.41
C ASP A 151 -18.93 -4.60 -4.04
N PHE A 152 -18.19 -4.65 -5.16
CA PHE A 152 -17.72 -5.90 -5.77
C PHE A 152 -16.71 -6.64 -4.89
N GLN A 153 -15.82 -5.91 -4.19
CA GLN A 153 -14.88 -6.52 -3.23
C GLN A 153 -15.62 -7.18 -2.06
N ILE A 154 -16.66 -6.52 -1.54
CA ILE A 154 -17.51 -7.06 -0.47
C ILE A 154 -18.25 -8.31 -0.96
N LEU A 155 -18.90 -8.25 -2.12
CA LEU A 155 -19.62 -9.38 -2.69
C LEU A 155 -18.71 -10.60 -2.90
N ARG A 156 -17.50 -10.36 -3.43
CA ARG A 156 -16.48 -11.41 -3.58
C ARG A 156 -16.03 -11.98 -2.23
N ALA A 157 -15.84 -11.15 -1.21
CA ALA A 157 -15.47 -11.60 0.14
C ALA A 157 -16.58 -12.43 0.78
N LEU A 158 -17.85 -12.03 0.64
CA LEU A 158 -19.00 -12.78 1.14
C LEU A 158 -19.15 -14.14 0.44
N LEU A 159 -19.11 -14.16 -0.89
CA LEU A 159 -19.22 -15.39 -1.69
C LEU A 159 -18.08 -16.36 -1.42
N SER A 160 -16.84 -15.85 -1.37
CA SER A 160 -15.66 -16.69 -1.08
C SER A 160 -15.71 -17.25 0.35
N TYR A 161 -16.16 -16.46 1.33
CA TYR A 161 -16.36 -16.92 2.70
C TYR A 161 -17.45 -17.99 2.81
N ALA A 162 -18.62 -17.74 2.20
CA ALA A 162 -19.72 -18.69 2.18
C ALA A 162 -19.32 -20.01 1.52
N ARG A 163 -18.58 -19.94 0.40
CA ARG A 163 -18.03 -21.12 -0.28
C ARG A 163 -17.02 -21.89 0.56
N ALA A 164 -16.08 -21.20 1.20
CA ALA A 164 -15.03 -21.84 1.99
C ALA A 164 -15.55 -22.55 3.25
N HIS A 165 -16.77 -22.24 3.69
CA HIS A 165 -17.40 -22.84 4.87
C HIS A 165 -18.65 -23.66 4.51
N ASP A 166 -18.83 -24.06 3.24
CA ASP A 166 -19.97 -24.84 2.75
C ASP A 166 -21.37 -24.24 3.03
N ARG A 167 -21.45 -22.94 3.28
CA ARG A 167 -22.69 -22.24 3.66
C ARG A 167 -23.57 -21.86 2.48
N ILE A 168 -23.13 -22.13 1.26
CA ILE A 168 -23.87 -21.79 0.03
C ILE A 168 -25.26 -22.43 0.01
N LYS A 169 -25.37 -23.69 0.47
CA LYS A 169 -26.63 -24.45 0.47
C LYS A 169 -27.66 -23.92 1.48
N GLU A 170 -27.22 -23.09 2.42
CA GLU A 170 -28.08 -22.49 3.45
C GLU A 170 -28.75 -21.20 2.96
N ILE A 171 -28.33 -20.64 1.81
CA ILE A 171 -28.87 -19.40 1.28
C ILE A 171 -30.30 -19.67 0.78
N PRO A 172 -31.33 -19.00 1.33
CA PRO A 172 -32.70 -19.21 0.92
C PRO A 172 -32.93 -18.53 -0.43
N SER A 173 -32.75 -19.27 -1.52
CA SER A 173 -32.98 -18.76 -2.88
C SER A 173 -34.05 -19.56 -3.61
N LYS A 174 -34.88 -18.87 -4.38
CA LYS A 174 -35.89 -19.52 -5.26
C LYS A 174 -35.25 -20.30 -6.40
N GLN A 175 -34.02 -19.93 -6.76
CA GLN A 175 -33.21 -20.58 -7.79
C GLN A 175 -32.09 -21.41 -7.15
N PRO A 176 -31.59 -22.46 -7.82
CA PRO A 176 -30.51 -23.27 -7.28
C PRO A 176 -29.20 -22.47 -7.22
N PHE A 177 -28.82 -22.05 -6.01
CA PHE A 177 -27.53 -21.42 -5.73
C PHE A 177 -26.43 -22.51 -5.70
N THR A 178 -25.92 -22.88 -6.87
CA THR A 178 -24.91 -23.94 -7.01
C THR A 178 -23.47 -23.41 -6.91
N ASP A 179 -22.51 -24.27 -6.55
CA ASP A 179 -21.08 -23.92 -6.57
C ASP A 179 -20.59 -23.42 -7.92
N LYS A 180 -21.18 -23.92 -9.01
CA LYS A 180 -20.89 -23.45 -10.37
C LYS A 180 -21.35 -22.01 -10.56
N THR A 181 -22.56 -21.68 -10.12
CA THR A 181 -23.10 -20.31 -10.14
C THR A 181 -22.21 -19.36 -9.33
N VAL A 182 -21.79 -19.78 -8.13
CA VAL A 182 -20.86 -19.01 -7.29
C VAL A 182 -19.51 -18.82 -7.95
N GLY A 183 -18.98 -19.85 -8.61
CA GLY A 183 -17.73 -19.75 -9.38
C GLY A 183 -17.81 -18.70 -10.48
N LEU A 184 -18.90 -18.68 -11.23
CA LEU A 184 -19.16 -17.69 -12.29
C LEU A 184 -19.29 -16.28 -11.72
N MET A 185 -20.04 -16.11 -10.62
CA MET A 185 -20.17 -14.84 -9.92
C MET A 185 -18.83 -14.33 -9.40
N LEU A 186 -18.00 -15.20 -8.82
CA LEU A 186 -16.67 -14.83 -8.33
C LEU A 186 -15.76 -14.37 -9.47
N GLN A 187 -15.78 -15.05 -10.63
CA GLN A 187 -15.02 -14.65 -11.81
C GLN A 187 -15.52 -13.31 -12.37
N ALA A 188 -16.85 -13.14 -12.45
CA ALA A 188 -17.50 -11.92 -12.87
C ALA A 188 -17.10 -10.72 -12.00
N PHE A 189 -17.27 -10.84 -10.69
CA PHE A 189 -16.90 -9.78 -9.75
C PHE A 189 -15.40 -9.56 -9.70
N ALA A 190 -14.57 -10.60 -9.88
CA ALA A 190 -13.12 -10.44 -9.96
C ALA A 190 -12.69 -9.52 -11.11
N LYS A 191 -13.35 -9.56 -12.26
CA LYS A 191 -13.09 -8.64 -13.38
C LYS A 191 -13.51 -7.19 -13.09
N ARG A 192 -14.45 -6.98 -12.17
CA ARG A 192 -15.00 -5.66 -11.79
C ARG A 192 -14.32 -5.07 -10.55
N VAL A 193 -13.56 -5.87 -9.81
CA VAL A 193 -12.68 -5.39 -8.75
C VAL A 193 -11.45 -4.80 -9.44
N PRO A 194 -11.12 -3.51 -9.20
CA PRO A 194 -9.86 -2.96 -9.69
C PRO A 194 -8.74 -3.84 -9.18
N GLU A 195 -7.87 -4.30 -10.07
CA GLU A 195 -6.60 -4.89 -9.66
C GLU A 195 -5.96 -3.91 -8.67
N GLU A 196 -5.54 -4.38 -7.49
CA GLU A 196 -4.75 -3.56 -6.58
C GLU A 196 -3.64 -2.97 -7.43
N GLN A 197 -3.62 -1.63 -7.57
CA GLN A 197 -2.70 -0.94 -8.47
C GLN A 197 -1.33 -1.59 -8.29
N PRO A 198 -0.78 -2.26 -9.33
CA PRO A 198 0.61 -2.68 -9.25
C PRO A 198 1.37 -1.39 -8.93
N GLU A 199 2.11 -1.40 -7.81
CA GLU A 199 2.94 -0.25 -7.41
C GLU A 199 3.66 0.21 -8.67
N GLU A 200 3.58 1.49 -9.03
CA GLU A 200 4.07 1.98 -10.33
C GLU A 200 5.53 1.57 -10.53
N GLU A 201 5.75 0.48 -11.29
CA GLU A 201 7.07 -0.14 -11.40
C GLU A 201 7.90 0.67 -12.40
N ILE A 202 8.77 1.53 -11.87
CA ILE A 202 9.72 2.29 -12.68
C ILE A 202 10.93 1.43 -13.01
N LEU A 203 11.47 1.59 -14.22
CA LEU A 203 12.70 0.91 -14.63
C LEU A 203 13.87 1.33 -13.72
N THR A 204 14.56 0.34 -13.15
CA THR A 204 15.71 0.58 -12.26
C THR A 204 16.81 1.35 -12.97
N TYR A 205 17.12 0.96 -14.20
CA TYR A 205 18.00 1.72 -15.08
C TYR A 205 17.17 2.49 -16.12
N PRO A 206 17.39 3.80 -16.31
CA PRO A 206 18.46 4.60 -15.71
C PRO A 206 18.04 5.36 -14.44
N TYR A 207 16.75 5.41 -14.11
CA TYR A 207 16.19 6.34 -13.13
C TYR A 207 16.72 6.14 -11.70
N PHE A 208 16.66 4.92 -11.17
CA PHE A 208 17.13 4.63 -9.81
C PHE A 208 18.65 4.73 -9.71
N LEU A 209 19.37 4.32 -10.76
CA LEU A 209 20.82 4.43 -10.80
C LEU A 209 21.29 5.89 -10.73
N TYR A 210 20.63 6.82 -11.44
CA TYR A 210 20.96 8.24 -11.34
C TYR A 210 20.79 8.78 -9.93
N VAL A 211 19.72 8.39 -9.22
CA VAL A 211 19.51 8.79 -7.83
C VAL A 211 20.64 8.27 -6.94
N ILE A 212 20.97 6.98 -7.02
CA ILE A 212 22.04 6.38 -6.21
C ILE A 212 23.39 7.05 -6.50
N VAL A 213 23.77 7.18 -7.76
CA VAL A 213 25.06 7.76 -8.16
C VAL A 213 25.15 9.23 -7.72
N THR A 214 24.06 9.98 -7.83
CA THR A 214 23.99 11.37 -7.36
C THR A 214 24.20 11.44 -5.85
N ILE A 215 23.47 10.65 -5.06
CA ILE A 215 23.63 10.59 -3.61
C ILE A 215 25.06 10.15 -3.23
N PHE A 216 25.61 9.16 -3.93
CA PHE A 216 26.96 8.67 -3.70
C PHE A 216 28.01 9.77 -3.92
N PHE A 217 27.93 10.52 -5.02
CA PHE A 217 28.85 11.61 -5.30
C PHE A 217 28.72 12.73 -4.26
N PHE A 218 27.50 13.14 -3.92
CA PHE A 218 27.29 14.18 -2.90
C PHE A 218 27.80 13.73 -1.54
N LEU A 219 27.47 12.51 -1.09
CA LEU A 219 27.92 11.98 0.20
C LEU A 219 29.45 11.87 0.25
N THR A 220 30.07 11.34 -0.80
CA THR A 220 31.53 11.19 -0.88
C THR A 220 32.23 12.54 -0.91
N ALA A 221 31.72 13.50 -1.68
CA ALA A 221 32.25 14.86 -1.72
C ALA A 221 32.11 15.55 -0.36
N SER A 222 30.94 15.49 0.27
CA SER A 222 30.71 16.08 1.60
C SER A 222 31.60 15.46 2.67
N LEU A 223 31.75 14.13 2.70
CA LEU A 223 32.64 13.45 3.64
C LEU A 223 34.12 13.79 3.37
N SER A 224 34.51 13.90 2.10
CA SER A 224 35.88 14.30 1.72
C SER A 224 36.18 15.73 2.16
N ILE A 225 35.24 16.66 1.93
CA ILE A 225 35.36 18.05 2.38
C ILE A 225 35.43 18.09 3.90
N TYR A 226 34.57 17.36 4.61
CA TYR A 226 34.60 17.29 6.07
C TYR A 226 35.95 16.79 6.59
N ALA A 227 36.50 15.73 5.99
CA ALA A 227 37.80 15.17 6.35
C ALA A 227 38.98 16.12 6.10
N LEU A 228 38.86 17.06 5.15
CA LEU A 228 39.86 18.12 4.91
C LEU A 228 39.76 19.27 5.92
N LEU A 229 38.56 19.52 6.46
CA LEU A 229 38.29 20.63 7.38
C LEU A 229 38.47 20.25 8.85
N VAL A 230 38.22 18.99 9.19
CA VAL A 230 38.25 18.48 10.58
C VAL A 230 39.26 17.36 10.67
N ASN A 231 40.31 17.58 11.45
CA ASN A 231 41.31 16.55 11.74
C ASN A 231 40.66 15.37 12.45
N ALA A 232 41.08 14.16 12.09
CA ALA A 232 40.66 12.96 12.79
C ALA A 232 41.12 13.03 14.26
N PRO A 233 40.25 12.69 15.24
CA PRO A 233 40.59 12.68 16.66
C PRO A 233 41.43 11.42 16.97
N LEU A 234 42.64 11.35 16.44
CA LEU A 234 43.57 10.25 16.69
C LEU A 234 44.39 10.55 17.96
N GLU A 235 44.48 9.55 18.83
CA GLU A 235 45.33 9.61 20.01
C GLU A 235 46.81 9.37 19.67
N GLN A 236 47.67 9.50 20.69
CA GLN A 236 49.09 9.21 20.57
C GLN A 236 49.32 7.71 20.28
N PRO A 237 50.47 7.33 19.68
CA PRO A 237 50.82 5.93 19.46
C PRO A 237 50.72 5.09 20.74
N ALA A 238 50.14 3.90 20.63
CA ALA A 238 49.87 3.03 21.77
C ALA A 238 51.15 2.64 22.52
N THR A 239 51.08 2.65 23.85
CA THR A 239 52.16 2.18 24.73
C THR A 239 51.61 1.14 25.71
N PRO A 240 52.19 -0.07 25.83
CA PRO A 240 51.66 -1.11 26.72
C PRO A 240 51.67 -0.76 28.23
N SER A 241 52.47 0.23 28.63
CA SER A 241 52.67 0.62 30.03
C SER A 241 51.74 1.74 30.51
N PHE A 242 50.91 2.31 29.63
CA PHE A 242 50.03 3.42 29.95
C PHE A 242 48.64 3.21 29.36
N THR A 243 47.61 3.34 30.18
CA THR A 243 46.20 3.29 29.77
C THR A 243 45.59 4.67 30.03
N PRO A 244 45.11 5.37 28.99
CA PRO A 244 44.49 6.68 29.18
C PRO A 244 43.20 6.57 30.00
N ASN A 245 42.88 7.64 30.73
CA ASN A 245 41.71 7.70 31.60
C ASN A 245 41.04 9.08 31.48
N PRO A 246 39.80 9.18 30.99
CA PRO A 246 38.91 8.08 30.60
C PRO A 246 39.21 7.49 29.21
N GLU A 247 39.15 6.17 29.10
CA GLU A 247 39.21 5.44 27.82
C GLU A 247 37.80 5.35 27.23
N LYS A 248 37.48 6.20 26.25
CA LYS A 248 36.18 6.19 25.57
C LYS A 248 36.26 5.42 24.25
N ALA A 249 35.36 4.46 24.07
CA ALA A 249 35.20 3.78 22.79
C ALA A 249 34.70 4.77 21.72
N PRO A 250 34.86 4.43 20.43
CA PRO A 250 34.24 5.18 19.35
C PRO A 250 32.74 5.39 19.58
N TRP A 251 32.22 6.53 19.14
CA TRP A 251 30.84 6.98 19.43
C TRP A 251 29.75 5.94 19.13
N TYR A 252 29.95 5.09 18.12
CA TYR A 252 29.01 4.03 17.73
C TYR A 252 29.01 2.81 18.68
N PHE A 253 30.04 2.65 19.51
CA PHE A 253 30.10 1.63 20.58
C PHE A 253 29.87 2.20 21.98
N LEU A 254 29.91 3.52 22.12
CA LEU A 254 29.85 4.20 23.41
C LEU A 254 28.56 3.89 24.20
N GLY A 255 27.43 3.72 23.51
CA GLY A 255 26.18 3.32 24.16
C GLY A 255 26.25 1.92 24.80
N ILE A 256 26.96 0.98 24.19
CA ILE A 256 27.20 -0.35 24.77
C ILE A 256 28.20 -0.24 25.92
N GLN A 257 29.23 0.60 25.79
CA GLN A 257 30.20 0.84 26.85
C GLN A 257 29.53 1.40 28.11
N GLU A 258 28.59 2.34 27.98
CA GLU A 258 27.80 2.83 29.11
C GLU A 258 26.98 1.72 29.76
N LEU A 259 26.28 0.95 28.95
CA LEU A 259 25.47 -0.15 29.44
C LEU A 259 26.34 -1.19 30.19
N LEU A 260 27.56 -1.44 29.71
CA LEU A 260 28.54 -2.32 30.36
C LEU A 260 29.00 -1.74 31.71
N ALA A 261 29.33 -0.46 31.76
CA ALA A 261 29.80 0.21 32.97
C ALA A 261 28.72 0.27 34.06
N ASP A 262 27.45 0.49 33.69
CA ASP A 262 26.35 0.61 34.64
C ASP A 262 25.70 -0.75 35.01
N SER A 263 25.85 -1.79 34.19
CA SER A 263 25.20 -3.09 34.41
C SER A 263 25.42 -3.72 35.81
N PRO A 264 26.61 -3.66 36.44
CA PRO A 264 26.80 -4.20 37.79
C PRO A 264 25.97 -3.49 38.87
N ASN A 265 25.58 -2.24 38.62
CA ASN A 265 24.86 -1.38 39.55
C ASN A 265 23.32 -1.46 39.38
N LEU A 266 22.81 -2.21 38.40
CA LEU A 266 21.37 -2.32 38.12
C LEU A 266 20.58 -3.16 39.15
N GLY A 267 21.27 -3.93 40.01
CA GLY A 267 20.68 -4.74 41.08
C GLY A 267 19.98 -6.03 40.62
N GLY A 268 19.75 -6.96 41.56
CA GLY A 268 19.02 -8.21 41.31
C GLY A 268 19.81 -9.25 40.49
N PHE A 269 19.14 -9.94 39.57
CA PHE A 269 19.80 -10.89 38.65
C PHE A 269 20.66 -10.20 37.58
N LEU A 270 20.66 -8.86 37.54
CA LEU A 270 21.27 -8.07 36.47
C LEU A 270 22.72 -7.63 36.75
N THR A 271 23.34 -8.09 37.84
CA THR A 271 24.61 -7.57 38.37
C THR A 271 25.88 -8.00 37.62
N SER A 272 25.76 -8.71 36.50
CA SER A 272 26.93 -9.16 35.73
C SER A 272 27.26 -8.19 34.59
N VAL A 273 28.55 -7.87 34.43
CA VAL A 273 29.07 -7.05 33.32
C VAL A 273 28.68 -7.61 31.95
N ALA A 274 28.54 -8.94 31.86
CA ALA A 274 28.11 -9.64 30.64
C ALA A 274 26.72 -9.22 30.16
N ILE A 275 25.86 -8.70 31.05
CA ILE A 275 24.52 -8.30 30.68
C ILE A 275 24.52 -7.08 29.78
N GLY A 276 25.28 -6.05 30.16
CA GLY A 276 25.34 -4.83 29.39
C GLY A 276 26.11 -4.99 28.08
N GLY A 277 27.17 -5.80 28.09
CA GLY A 277 28.02 -5.99 26.90
C GLY A 277 27.51 -7.01 25.89
N ILE A 278 26.90 -8.12 26.33
CA ILE A 278 26.62 -9.28 25.47
C ILE A 278 25.14 -9.65 25.49
N ILE A 279 24.54 -9.84 26.67
CA ILE A 279 23.20 -10.43 26.77
C ILE A 279 22.14 -9.46 26.26
N LEU A 280 22.12 -8.20 26.72
CA LEU A 280 21.10 -7.24 26.32
C LEU A 280 21.21 -6.83 24.84
N PRO A 281 22.41 -6.51 24.30
CA PRO A 281 22.59 -6.34 22.86
C PRO A 281 22.22 -7.61 22.07
N GLY A 282 22.57 -8.79 22.58
CA GLY A 282 22.21 -10.08 21.99
C GLY A 282 20.70 -10.30 21.91
N PHE A 283 19.95 -9.98 22.98
CA PHE A 283 18.49 -10.02 22.97
C PHE A 283 17.89 -9.00 22.02
N PHE A 284 18.49 -7.82 21.87
CA PHE A 284 18.03 -6.83 20.89
C PHE A 284 18.21 -7.33 19.45
N VAL A 285 19.36 -7.92 19.12
CA VAL A 285 19.59 -8.53 17.80
C VAL A 285 18.64 -9.71 17.58
N LEU A 286 18.48 -10.59 18.59
CA LEU A 286 17.53 -11.70 18.53
C LEU A 286 16.10 -11.20 18.32
N PHE A 287 15.70 -10.13 19.01
CA PHE A 287 14.43 -9.46 18.80
C PHE A 287 14.26 -9.04 17.34
N LEU A 288 15.24 -8.33 16.74
CA LEU A 288 15.19 -7.90 15.33
C LEU A 288 15.03 -9.06 14.36
N VAL A 289 15.75 -10.17 14.58
CA VAL A 289 15.65 -11.39 13.76
C VAL A 289 14.28 -12.06 13.93
N LEU A 290 13.73 -12.05 15.14
CA LEU A 290 12.48 -12.71 15.46
C LEU A 290 11.23 -11.90 15.09
N ILE A 291 11.33 -10.58 14.84
CA ILE A 291 10.22 -9.69 14.44
C ILE A 291 9.22 -10.40 13.51
N PRO A 292 9.60 -10.98 12.34
CA PRO A 292 8.62 -11.59 11.43
C PRO A 292 7.77 -12.71 12.06
N TYR A 293 8.25 -13.37 13.10
CA TYR A 293 7.57 -14.49 13.77
C TYR A 293 6.80 -14.06 15.03
N ILE A 294 7.34 -13.12 15.81
CA ILE A 294 6.75 -12.72 17.09
C ILE A 294 5.82 -11.51 16.97
N GLU A 295 5.96 -10.71 15.91
CA GLU A 295 5.19 -9.48 15.70
C GLU A 295 3.66 -9.68 15.71
N PRO A 296 3.07 -10.72 15.10
CA PRO A 296 1.62 -10.98 15.22
C PRO A 296 1.16 -11.18 16.68
N TYR A 297 2.04 -11.65 17.55
CA TYR A 297 1.75 -11.92 18.96
C TYR A 297 2.07 -10.72 19.87
N LEU A 298 3.11 -9.93 19.52
CA LEU A 298 3.44 -8.67 20.19
C LEU A 298 2.32 -7.64 20.07
N GLU A 299 1.67 -7.58 18.91
CA GLU A 299 0.49 -6.74 18.68
C GLU A 299 -0.75 -7.38 19.33
N PHE A 300 -0.73 -7.52 20.66
CA PHE A 300 -1.71 -8.28 21.44
C PHE A 300 -3.17 -7.82 21.27
N TRP A 301 -3.38 -6.54 20.92
CA TRP A 301 -4.68 -5.97 20.56
C TRP A 301 -5.26 -6.53 19.26
N ARG A 302 -4.44 -7.17 18.42
CA ARG A 302 -4.82 -7.68 17.11
C ARG A 302 -5.49 -9.04 17.24
N ARG A 303 -6.69 -9.14 16.67
CA ARG A 303 -7.54 -10.33 16.76
C ARG A 303 -7.10 -11.45 15.82
N ASP A 304 -6.49 -11.09 14.69
CA ASP A 304 -5.91 -12.03 13.72
C ASP A 304 -4.39 -12.12 13.96
N ARG A 305 -3.96 -13.25 14.54
CA ARG A 305 -2.54 -13.58 14.80
C ARG A 305 -1.94 -14.50 13.75
N ALA A 306 -2.75 -15.02 12.82
CA ALA A 306 -2.28 -15.94 11.78
C ALA A 306 -1.52 -15.20 10.66
N ARG A 307 -1.67 -13.88 10.56
CA ARG A 307 -1.05 -13.04 9.53
C ARG A 307 -0.16 -11.96 10.14
N PRO A 308 1.04 -11.73 9.58
CA PRO A 308 1.87 -10.59 9.99
C PRO A 308 1.11 -9.28 9.78
N PRO A 309 1.34 -8.26 10.62
CA PRO A 309 0.84 -6.94 10.33
C PRO A 309 1.40 -6.44 9.00
N GLY A 310 0.60 -5.74 8.20
CA GLY A 310 1.06 -5.24 6.91
C GLY A 310 2.27 -4.29 7.06
N ARG A 311 2.90 -3.88 5.95
CA ARG A 311 4.09 -3.01 5.97
C ARG A 311 3.86 -1.61 6.58
N ARG A 312 2.60 -1.21 6.81
CA ARG A 312 2.26 0.13 7.32
C ARG A 312 2.58 0.24 8.81
N LEU A 313 3.35 1.26 9.19
CA LEU A 313 3.72 1.57 10.58
C LEU A 313 2.51 1.65 11.52
N ARG A 314 1.39 2.23 11.05
CA ARG A 314 0.15 2.36 11.83
C ARG A 314 -0.47 1.00 12.24
N GLY A 315 -0.11 -0.08 11.54
CA GLY A 315 -0.58 -1.43 11.87
C GLY A 315 0.27 -2.16 12.91
N ARG A 316 1.37 -1.56 13.38
CA ARG A 316 2.41 -2.17 14.23
C ARG A 316 2.79 -1.30 15.45
N PRO A 317 1.84 -0.71 16.19
CA PRO A 317 2.15 0.30 17.19
C PRO A 317 3.05 -0.21 18.33
N VAL A 318 2.87 -1.46 18.80
CA VAL A 318 3.67 -2.00 19.90
C VAL A 318 5.10 -2.24 19.44
N THR A 319 5.27 -2.86 18.29
CA THR A 319 6.59 -3.18 17.71
C THR A 319 7.37 -1.92 17.39
N VAL A 320 6.70 -0.93 16.77
CA VAL A 320 7.30 0.38 16.49
C VAL A 320 7.66 1.11 17.78
N ALA A 321 6.83 1.06 18.82
CA ALA A 321 7.13 1.69 20.10
C ALA A 321 8.35 1.04 20.77
N LEU A 322 8.44 -0.29 20.80
CA LEU A 322 9.57 -1.02 21.39
C LEU A 322 10.89 -0.72 20.64
N PHE A 323 10.86 -0.75 19.31
CA PHE A 323 12.02 -0.39 18.50
C PHE A 323 12.44 1.06 18.73
N THR A 324 11.49 2.00 18.68
CA THR A 324 11.76 3.43 18.91
C THR A 324 12.32 3.67 20.30
N ALA A 325 11.75 3.07 21.34
CA ALA A 325 12.26 3.16 22.71
C ALA A 325 13.69 2.63 22.82
N SER A 326 14.01 1.52 22.15
CA SER A 326 15.35 0.94 22.14
C SER A 326 16.38 1.87 21.48
N ILE A 327 16.02 2.50 20.35
CA ILE A 327 16.88 3.47 19.67
C ILE A 327 17.07 4.73 20.53
N LEU A 328 15.99 5.26 21.13
CA LEU A 328 16.07 6.43 22.00
C LEU A 328 16.92 6.17 23.23
N LEU A 329 16.79 4.99 23.85
CA LEU A 329 17.65 4.55 24.94
C LEU A 329 19.12 4.51 24.50
N PHE A 330 19.41 3.93 23.33
CA PHE A 330 20.78 3.84 22.84
C PHE A 330 21.40 5.21 22.55
N LEU A 331 20.65 6.12 21.92
CA LEU A 331 21.08 7.50 21.70
C LEU A 331 21.31 8.24 23.03
N PHE A 332 20.43 8.03 24.00
CA PHE A 332 20.57 8.61 25.34
C PHE A 332 21.86 8.13 26.03
N LEU A 333 22.16 6.83 25.97
CA LEU A 333 23.41 6.26 26.49
C LEU A 333 24.65 6.82 25.76
N ILE A 334 24.60 6.97 24.44
CA ILE A 334 25.70 7.61 23.69
C ILE A 334 25.92 9.05 24.16
N ILE A 335 24.85 9.81 24.37
CA ILE A 335 24.94 11.20 24.86
C ILE A 335 25.58 11.23 26.26
N ILE A 336 25.16 10.34 27.16
CA ILE A 336 25.75 10.22 28.50
C ILE A 336 27.25 9.92 28.41
N GLY A 337 27.64 8.88 27.65
CA GLY A 337 29.06 8.52 27.54
C GLY A 337 29.91 9.59 26.88
N THR A 338 29.32 10.32 25.93
CA THR A 338 30.05 11.38 25.21
C THR A 338 30.32 12.55 26.15
N TYR A 339 29.28 13.09 26.80
CA TYR A 339 29.35 14.40 27.45
C TYR A 339 29.41 14.35 28.97
N PHE A 340 28.94 13.28 29.61
CA PHE A 340 28.72 13.23 31.06
C PHE A 340 29.66 12.26 31.80
N ARG A 341 30.54 11.55 31.09
CA ARG A 341 31.58 10.71 31.72
C ARG A 341 32.94 11.38 31.74
N GLY A 342 33.51 11.48 32.95
CA GLY A 342 34.85 11.97 33.25
C GLY A 342 35.81 10.87 33.73
N PRO A 343 36.91 11.24 34.39
CA PRO A 343 37.92 10.29 34.89
C PRO A 343 37.29 9.19 35.76
N GLN A 344 37.85 7.97 35.68
CA GLN A 344 37.34 6.79 36.39
C GLN A 344 35.87 6.44 36.06
N TRP A 345 35.39 6.87 34.88
CA TRP A 345 34.00 6.71 34.44
C TRP A 345 32.96 7.36 35.37
N GLN A 346 33.39 8.34 36.17
CA GLN A 346 32.50 9.08 37.06
C GLN A 346 31.60 10.02 36.27
N PHE A 347 30.39 10.23 36.80
CA PHE A 347 29.46 11.19 36.24
C PHE A 347 29.93 12.61 36.54
N VAL A 348 30.11 13.43 35.51
CA VAL A 348 30.57 14.82 35.61
C VAL A 348 29.63 15.69 34.78
N LEU A 349 29.33 16.89 35.29
CA LEU A 349 28.57 17.88 34.54
C LEU A 349 29.50 18.61 33.57
N PRO A 350 29.23 18.65 32.26
CA PRO A 350 30.16 19.19 31.26
C PRO A 350 30.42 20.71 31.37
N TRP A 351 29.71 21.41 32.24
CA TRP A 351 29.83 22.84 32.49
C TRP A 351 30.42 23.19 33.87
N GLN A 352 30.87 22.19 34.62
CA GLN A 352 31.69 22.36 35.83
C GLN A 352 33.14 21.99 35.49
#